data_AF-A0A3D4HGM0-F1
#
_entry.id   AF-A0A3D4HGM0-F1
#
_cell.length_a   1.000
_cell.length_b   1.000
_cell.length_c   1.000
_cell.angle_alpha   90.00
_cell.angle_beta   90.00
_cell.angle_gamma   90.00
#
_symmetry.space_group_name_H-M   'P 1'
#
loop_
_entity.id
_entity.type
_entity.pdbx_description
1 polymer ?
#
loop_
_entity_poly.entity_id
_entity_poly.type
_entity_poly.pdbx_seq_one_letter_code
_entity_poly.pdbx_strand_id
1 'polypeptide(L)' 'FIMLQRNLLYTAITRGKKKVFLVGDPVAYALAIQQVKSATRFTGLLSQLTHSSV' A
#
# COMPACT_ATOMS: atom_id res chain seq x y z
N PHE A 1 13.92 0.10 3.12
CA PHE A 1 13.15 -0.78 4.02
C PHE A 1 11.95 -1.36 3.27
N ILE A 2 11.72 -2.67 3.37
CA ILE A 2 10.71 -3.38 2.56
C ILE A 2 9.26 -3.00 2.95
N MET A 3 9.02 -2.68 4.22
CA MET A 3 7.67 -2.45 4.76
C MET A 3 7.24 -0.97 4.83
N LEU A 4 8.12 -0.01 4.50
CA LEU A 4 7.74 1.41 4.44
C LEU A 4 7.02 1.70 3.13
N GLN A 5 5.74 1.33 3.07
CA GLN A 5 4.88 1.50 1.90
C GLN A 5 3.55 2.14 2.28
N ARG A 6 2.99 2.94 1.37
CA ARG A 6 1.75 3.68 1.61
C ARG A 6 0.56 2.77 1.87
N ASN A 7 0.43 1.68 1.11
CA ASN A 7 -0.64 0.70 1.26
C ASN A 7 -0.62 0.02 2.64
N LEU A 8 0.57 -0.26 3.18
CA LEU A 8 0.69 -0.87 4.50
C LEU A 8 0.31 0.11 5.61
N LEU A 9 0.81 1.35 5.54
CA LEU A 9 0.46 2.40 6.49
C LEU A 9 -1.04 2.72 6.47
N TYR A 10 -1.63 2.83 5.27
CA TYR A 10 -3.07 3.02 5.08
C TYR A 10 -3.89 1.91 5.73
N THR A 11 -3.46 0.65 5.56
CA THR A 11 -4.14 -0.51 6.17
C THR A 11 -4.06 -0.46 7.69
N ALA A 12 -2.88 -0.14 8.25
CA ALA A 12 -2.70 -0.04 9.69
C ALA A 12 -3.63 1.04 10.30
N ILE A 13 -3.72 2.20 9.65
CA ILE A 13 -4.59 3.31 10.10
C ILE A 13 -6.07 2.92 10.01
N THR A 14 -6.52 2.36 8.89
CA THR A 14 -7.94 2.06 8.66
C THR A 14 -8.47 0.86 9.44
N ARG A 15 -7.60 0.01 10.01
CA ARG A 15 -8.01 -1.07 10.92
C ARG A 15 -8.44 -0.57 12.30
N GLY A 16 -8.07 0.64 12.70
CA GLY A 16 -8.48 1.22 13.98
C GLY A 16 -9.92 1.74 13.95
N LYS A 17 -10.81 1.17 14.78
CA LYS A 17 -12.25 1.50 14.76
C LYS A 17 -12.64 2.78 15.51
N LYS A 18 -11.88 3.16 16.54
CA LYS A 18 -12.25 4.27 17.44
C LYS A 18 -11.10 5.26 17.65
N LYS A 19 -9.89 4.76 17.91
CA LYS A 19 -8.68 5.56 18.11
C LYS A 19 -7.49 4.81 17.53
N VAL A 20 -6.54 5.56 16.97
CA VAL A 20 -5.27 5.06 16.43
C VAL A 20 -4.16 5.95 16.96
N PHE A 21 -3.09 5.34 17.46
CA PHE A 21 -1.88 6.04 17.88
C PHE A 21 -0.72 5.51 17.05
N LEU A 22 -0.01 6.40 16.36
CA LEU A 22 1.24 6.07 15.67
C LEU A 22 2.41 6.32 16.63
N VAL A 23 3.25 5.31 16.82
CA VAL A 23 4.44 5.37 17.67
C VAL A 23 5.67 5.01 16.85
N GLY A 24 6.70 5.86 16.89
CA GLY A 24 7.90 5.72 16.08
C GLY A 24 8.40 7.04 15.49
N ASP A 25 9.29 6.94 14.51
CA ASP A 25 9.93 8.08 13.87
C ASP A 25 9.04 8.71 12.77
N PRO A 26 8.73 10.03 12.86
CA PRO A 26 8.00 10.75 11.81
C PRO A 26 8.61 10.61 10.41
N VAL A 27 9.94 10.50 10.30
CA VAL A 27 10.63 10.33 9.01
C VAL A 27 10.24 9.00 8.37
N ALA A 28 10.07 7.94 9.16
CA ALA A 28 9.64 6.63 8.65
C ALA A 28 8.24 6.70 8.03
N TYR A 29 7.33 7.48 8.62
CA TYR A 29 5.99 7.70 8.05
C TYR A 29 6.04 8.50 6.76
N ALA A 30 6.85 9.57 6.72
CA ALA A 30 7.05 10.35 5.50
C ALA A 30 7.59 9.49 4.35
N LEU A 31 8.59 8.65 4.62
CA LEU A 31 9.14 7.69 3.67
C LEU A 31 8.08 6.69 3.18
N ALA A 32 7.27 6.14 4.09
CA ALA A 32 6.19 5.22 3.72
C ALA A 32 5.13 5.88 2.83
N ILE A 33 4.77 7.14 3.10
CA ILE A 33 3.79 7.90 2.29
C ILE A 33 4.36 8.22 0.90
N GLN A 34 5.63 8.60 0.80
CA GLN A 34 6.28 8.91 -0.46
C GLN A 34 6.44 7.67 -1.36
N GLN A 35 6.50 6.47 -0.78
CA GLN A 35 6.60 5.22 -1.52
C GLN A 35 5.25 4.84 -2.18
N VAL A 36 5.00 5.40 -3.36
CA VAL A 36 3.78 5.16 -4.17
C VAL A 36 3.88 3.88 -5.00
N LYS A 37 5.10 3.49 -5.38
CA LYS A 37 5.34 2.26 -6.13
C LYS A 37 5.24 1.08 -5.17
N SER A 38 4.02 0.66 -4.86
CA SER A 38 3.79 -0.71 -4.40
C SER A 38 4.48 -1.65 -5.40
N ALA A 39 5.16 -2.68 -4.89
CA ALA A 39 5.93 -3.60 -5.71
C ALA A 39 5.14 -4.00 -6.98
N THR A 40 5.79 -3.93 -8.15
CA THR A 40 5.17 -4.28 -9.43
C THR A 40 4.54 -5.67 -9.31
N ARG A 41 3.21 -5.72 -9.39
CA ARG A 41 2.47 -6.96 -9.27
C ARG A 41 2.43 -7.63 -10.64
N PHE A 42 3.25 -8.65 -10.84
CA PHE A 42 3.21 -9.45 -12.07
C PHE A 42 1.95 -10.31 -12.08
N THR A 43 0.90 -9.87 -12.81
CA THR A 43 -0.37 -10.60 -12.93
C THR A 43 -0.84 -10.68 -14.37
N GLY A 44 -1.38 -11.83 -14.78
CA GLY A 44 -2.01 -12.00 -16.09
C GLY A 44 -3.50 -11.59 -16.15
N LEU A 45 -4.12 -11.23 -15.02
CA LEU A 45 -5.56 -10.99 -14.95
C LEU A 45 -6.03 -9.88 -15.90
N LEU A 46 -5.31 -8.76 -15.94
CA LEU A 46 -5.66 -7.65 -16.82
C LEU A 46 -5.67 -8.08 -18.29
N SER A 47 -4.64 -8.81 -18.72
CA SER A 47 -4.53 -9.35 -20.09
C SER A 47 -5.72 -10.24 -20.45
N GLN A 48 -6.10 -11.16 -19.55
CA GLN A 48 -7.24 -12.06 -19.76
C GLN A 48 -8.57 -11.31 -19.88
N LEU A 49 -8.81 -10.32 -19.03
CA LEU A 49 -10.03 -9.51 -19.09
C LEU A 49 -10.13 -8.68 -20.38
N THR A 50 -9.00 -8.20 -20.91
CA THR A 50 -8.97 -7.43 -22.16
C THR A 50 -9.04 -8.29 -23.42
N HIS A 51 -8.65 -9.57 -23.37
CA HIS A 51 -8.77 -10.49 -24.51
C HIS A 51 -10.15 -11.15 -24.63
N SER A 52 -10.92 -11.23 -23.54
CA SER A 52 -12.24 -11.90 -23.50
C SER A 52 -13.40 -11.04 -24.03
N SER A 53 -13.13 -9.83 -24.50
CA SER A 53 -14.13 -8.88 -25.00
C SER A 53 -14.24 -8.83 -26.54
N VAL A 54 -13.93 -9.94 -27.21
CA VAL A 54 -14.18 -10.14 -28.66
C VAL A 54 -15.10 -11.33 -28.85
#